data_AF-A0A382L2U4-F1
#
_entry.id   AF-A0A382L2U4-F1
#
_cell.length_a   1.000
_cell.length_b   1.000
_cell.length_c   1.000
_cell.angle_alpha   90.00
_cell.angle_beta   90.00
_cell.angle_gamma   90.00
#
_symmetry.space_group_name_H-M   'P 1'
#
loop_
_entity.id
_entity.type
_entity.pdbx_description
1 polymer ?
#
loop_
_entity_poly.entity_id
_entity_poly.type
_entity_poly.pdbx_seq_one_letter_code
_entity_poly.pdbx_strand_id
1 'polypeptide(L)'
;RYSTNTFPTWSLAQPFRVIAHNGEINTLKGNKNWMTAHEPRLEHQNFGKSIEDLKPIIDADASDSAALDSTIELLVKANKSLPMAKILTIPEAWSHRRDFSQKLKNLYAYATAVMEAWDGPAAICGAHDDWAIAGMDRNGLRPIRYTLTSEYLIAGSETGMVVLPESDIIEKGRVGPGQMIAINFKEKKFYSDIEIKKYLSETKPFGSWTKNITHIDKLVKSVDEELREIDGNDLRKRMSSFDWSIEDMELILHPMIMEQKEATGSMGDDSPLAVLSKKYRGLHHFFRQNFSQVTNPPVDSLRERVVMSLRTRIGNLSNILDEDEKQCDHLQLNSPVLSINQFKTMRQYMKDTVKILDTTMDFMDSNNTFEKTLLDLNRQAEESVREGYVHLILSDKNLSKKNVALP
;
A
#
# COMPACT_ATOMS: atom_id res chain seq x y z
N ARG A 1 14.91 -13.66 -17.34
CA ARG A 1 15.11 -13.48 -15.88
C ARG A 1 16.61 -13.28 -15.64
N TYR A 2 16.99 -12.30 -14.81
CA TYR A 2 18.37 -12.11 -14.37
C TYR A 2 18.34 -12.10 -12.84
N SER A 3 19.09 -12.97 -12.18
CA SER A 3 19.13 -13.08 -10.73
C SER A 3 20.42 -12.51 -10.15
N THR A 4 20.36 -12.10 -8.89
CA THR A 4 21.53 -11.67 -8.10
C THR A 4 22.33 -12.85 -7.54
N ASN A 5 21.87 -14.08 -7.80
CA ASN A 5 22.50 -15.32 -7.35
C ASN A 5 23.18 -16.06 -8.50
N THR A 6 24.18 -16.88 -8.17
CA THR A 6 24.88 -17.76 -9.13
C THR A 6 24.31 -19.17 -9.17
N PHE A 7 23.39 -19.52 -8.25
CA PHE A 7 22.79 -20.85 -8.14
C PHE A 7 21.48 -20.94 -8.92
N PRO A 8 21.36 -21.90 -9.86
CA PRO A 8 20.12 -22.10 -10.60
C PRO A 8 19.07 -22.81 -9.76
N THR A 9 17.91 -22.17 -9.57
CA THR A 9 16.71 -22.79 -9.00
C THR A 9 15.63 -22.86 -10.07
N TRP A 10 15.31 -24.07 -10.54
CA TRP A 10 14.39 -24.31 -11.66
C TRP A 10 12.97 -23.82 -11.38
N SER A 11 12.47 -23.99 -10.15
CA SER A 11 11.14 -23.53 -9.75
C SER A 11 10.96 -22.01 -9.78
N LEU A 12 12.05 -21.25 -9.86
CA LEU A 12 12.03 -19.79 -9.98
C LEU A 12 12.15 -19.32 -11.44
N ALA A 13 12.23 -20.24 -12.41
CA ALA A 13 12.11 -19.90 -13.82
C ALA A 13 10.68 -19.46 -14.14
N GLN A 14 10.56 -18.53 -15.09
CA GLN A 14 9.29 -18.01 -15.58
C GLN A 14 9.04 -18.55 -17.01
N PRO A 15 7.79 -18.55 -17.53
CA PRO A 15 6.55 -18.04 -16.94
C PRO A 15 6.09 -18.79 -15.68
N PHE A 16 5.33 -18.12 -14.80
CA PHE A 16 4.59 -18.79 -13.74
C PHE A 16 3.20 -19.25 -14.25
N ARG A 17 2.23 -19.49 -13.37
CA ARG A 17 0.97 -20.14 -13.75
C ARG A 17 0.10 -19.23 -14.60
N VAL A 18 0.09 -17.93 -14.31
CA VAL A 18 -0.75 -16.93 -14.97
C VAL A 18 0.09 -15.86 -15.65
N ILE A 19 1.18 -15.42 -15.01
CA ILE A 19 1.98 -14.28 -15.48
C ILE A 19 3.46 -14.62 -15.66
N ALA A 20 4.10 -13.83 -16.52
CA ALA A 20 5.53 -13.56 -16.53
C ALA A 20 5.76 -12.09 -16.20
N HIS A 21 6.81 -11.81 -15.43
CA HIS A 21 7.14 -10.52 -14.88
C HIS A 21 8.60 -10.17 -15.17
N ASN A 22 8.80 -9.05 -15.86
CA ASN A 22 10.08 -8.38 -16.00
C ASN A 22 10.12 -7.16 -15.08
N GLY A 23 10.90 -7.22 -14.01
CA GLY A 23 10.83 -6.19 -12.98
C GLY A 23 11.26 -6.67 -11.61
N GLU A 24 10.95 -5.86 -10.59
CA GLU A 24 11.15 -6.18 -9.18
C GLU A 24 10.07 -5.50 -8.34
N ILE A 25 9.37 -6.26 -7.50
CA ILE A 25 8.35 -5.70 -6.60
C ILE A 25 9.01 -5.20 -5.31
N ASN A 26 9.11 -3.89 -5.14
CA ASN A 26 9.78 -3.27 -4.00
C ASN A 26 8.89 -3.18 -2.75
N THR A 27 7.57 -3.40 -2.87
CA THR A 27 6.63 -3.45 -1.73
C THR A 27 6.40 -4.86 -1.18
N LEU A 28 7.16 -5.87 -1.63
CA LEU A 28 6.91 -7.29 -1.38
C LEU A 28 6.66 -7.64 0.09
N LYS A 29 7.49 -7.17 1.02
CA LYS A 29 7.33 -7.50 2.46
C LYS A 29 6.00 -6.98 3.01
N GLY A 30 5.59 -5.78 2.60
CA GLY A 30 4.28 -5.24 2.93
C GLY A 30 3.16 -6.09 2.35
N ASN A 31 3.27 -6.46 1.07
CA ASN A 31 2.25 -7.26 0.38
C ASN A 31 2.10 -8.66 0.99
N LYS A 32 3.20 -9.34 1.34
CA LYS A 32 3.15 -10.64 2.03
C LYS A 32 2.45 -10.54 3.38
N ASN A 33 2.77 -9.51 4.17
CA ASN A 33 2.13 -9.27 5.46
C ASN A 33 0.63 -8.94 5.32
N TRP A 34 0.27 -8.11 4.32
CA TRP A 34 -1.13 -7.82 4.02
C TRP A 34 -1.88 -9.06 3.56
N MET A 35 -1.28 -9.92 2.74
CA MET A 35 -1.89 -11.18 2.34
C MET A 35 -2.17 -12.07 3.55
N THR A 36 -1.24 -12.13 4.52
CA THR A 36 -1.46 -12.85 5.80
C THR A 36 -2.66 -12.28 6.57
N ALA A 37 -2.93 -10.98 6.49
CA ALA A 37 -4.09 -10.34 7.11
C ALA A 37 -5.40 -10.52 6.31
N HIS A 38 -5.30 -10.72 4.99
CA HIS A 38 -6.43 -10.99 4.10
C HIS A 38 -6.88 -12.45 4.15
N GLU A 39 -5.94 -13.38 4.30
CA GLU A 39 -6.15 -14.85 4.32
C GLU A 39 -7.28 -15.33 5.25
N PRO A 40 -7.40 -14.86 6.50
CA PRO A 40 -8.47 -15.31 7.40
C PRO A 40 -9.89 -14.97 6.93
N ARG A 41 -10.04 -14.00 6.02
CA ARG A 41 -11.34 -13.53 5.50
C ARG A 41 -11.64 -14.03 4.09
N LEU A 42 -10.76 -14.84 3.50
CA LEU A 42 -10.98 -15.40 2.17
C LEU A 42 -12.15 -16.38 2.22
N GLU A 43 -13.17 -16.07 1.43
CA GLU A 43 -14.30 -16.95 1.18
C GLU A 43 -14.71 -16.77 -0.28
N HIS A 44 -14.99 -17.85 -1.00
CA HIS A 44 -15.55 -17.73 -2.34
C HIS A 44 -16.21 -19.04 -2.75
N GLN A 45 -17.32 -18.95 -3.49
CA GLN A 45 -18.12 -20.10 -3.90
C GLN A 45 -17.30 -21.13 -4.70
N ASN A 46 -16.35 -20.69 -5.53
CA ASN A 46 -15.52 -21.59 -6.35
C ASN A 46 -14.62 -22.52 -5.51
N PHE A 47 -14.26 -22.12 -4.29
CA PHE A 47 -13.35 -22.90 -3.43
C PHE A 47 -14.09 -23.62 -2.31
N GLY A 48 -15.24 -23.09 -1.87
CA GLY A 48 -15.99 -23.66 -0.75
C GLY A 48 -15.08 -23.82 0.48
N LYS A 49 -15.06 -25.03 1.06
CA LYS A 49 -14.20 -25.34 2.22
C LYS A 49 -12.73 -25.55 1.87
N SER A 50 -12.40 -25.81 0.61
CA SER A 50 -11.02 -26.03 0.15
C SER A 50 -10.20 -24.74 0.08
N ILE A 51 -10.80 -23.57 0.40
CA ILE A 51 -10.07 -22.32 0.58
C ILE A 51 -8.99 -22.44 1.66
N GLU A 52 -9.20 -23.28 2.69
CA GLU A 52 -8.20 -23.51 3.74
C GLU A 52 -6.99 -24.30 3.22
N ASP A 53 -7.16 -25.17 2.23
CA ASP A 53 -6.08 -25.93 1.61
C ASP A 53 -5.16 -25.03 0.75
N LEU A 54 -5.63 -23.84 0.38
CA LEU A 54 -4.85 -22.85 -0.36
C LEU A 54 -3.94 -22.00 0.53
N LYS A 55 -4.17 -21.98 1.85
CA LYS A 55 -3.43 -21.11 2.77
C LYS A 55 -2.14 -21.81 3.25
N PRO A 56 -0.99 -21.11 3.31
CA PRO A 56 -0.79 -19.71 2.90
C PRO A 56 -0.79 -19.56 1.37
N ILE A 57 -1.39 -18.48 0.87
CA ILE A 57 -1.50 -18.19 -0.56
C ILE A 57 -0.12 -17.94 -1.17
N ILE A 58 0.74 -17.25 -0.42
CA ILE A 58 2.09 -16.93 -0.82
C ILE A 58 3.06 -17.81 -0.04
N ASP A 59 3.82 -18.63 -0.76
CA ASP A 59 4.89 -19.42 -0.17
C ASP A 59 5.99 -18.51 0.44
N ALA A 60 6.55 -18.92 1.57
CA ALA A 60 7.57 -18.17 2.30
C ALA A 60 8.79 -17.90 1.40
N ASP A 61 9.21 -18.92 0.65
CA ASP A 61 10.37 -18.89 -0.25
C ASP A 61 10.04 -18.39 -1.67
N ALA A 62 8.80 -17.97 -1.92
CA ALA A 62 8.41 -17.42 -3.20
C ALA A 62 9.22 -16.15 -3.53
N SER A 63 9.78 -16.12 -4.75
CA SER A 63 10.26 -14.87 -5.35
C SER A 63 9.14 -13.84 -5.42
N ASP A 64 9.50 -12.57 -5.53
CA ASP A 64 8.58 -11.45 -5.68
C ASP A 64 7.52 -11.68 -6.78
N SER A 65 7.97 -12.19 -7.91
CA SER A 65 7.19 -12.46 -9.11
C SER A 65 6.27 -13.67 -8.93
N ALA A 66 6.74 -14.69 -8.20
CA ALA A 66 5.93 -15.86 -7.86
C ALA A 66 4.83 -15.50 -6.85
N ALA A 67 5.13 -14.63 -5.89
CA ALA A 67 4.15 -14.13 -4.92
C ALA A 67 3.05 -13.30 -5.60
N LEU A 68 3.43 -12.46 -6.57
CA LEU A 68 2.48 -11.73 -7.41
C LEU A 68 1.64 -12.69 -8.26
N ASP A 69 2.25 -13.70 -8.89
CA ASP A 69 1.53 -14.73 -9.67
C ASP A 69 0.51 -15.47 -8.81
N SER A 70 0.89 -15.97 -7.62
CA SER A 70 -0.03 -16.63 -6.68
C SER A 70 -1.22 -15.75 -6.29
N THR A 71 -0.97 -14.45 -6.09
CA THR A 71 -2.03 -13.48 -5.77
C THR A 71 -2.97 -13.28 -6.96
N ILE A 72 -2.42 -13.10 -8.17
CA ILE A 72 -3.22 -12.95 -9.39
C ILE A 72 -3.98 -14.25 -9.70
N GLU A 73 -3.36 -15.41 -9.53
CA GLU A 73 -3.96 -16.73 -9.69
C GLU A 73 -5.19 -16.89 -8.77
N LEU A 74 -5.05 -16.53 -7.50
CA LEU A 74 -6.16 -16.54 -6.56
C LEU A 74 -7.33 -15.66 -7.05
N LEU A 75 -7.04 -14.44 -7.49
CA LEU A 75 -8.06 -13.49 -7.97
C LEU A 75 -8.77 -14.00 -9.23
N VAL A 76 -8.03 -14.53 -10.22
CA VAL A 76 -8.65 -15.03 -11.46
C VAL A 76 -9.44 -16.31 -11.23
N LYS A 77 -8.97 -17.19 -10.35
CA LYS A 77 -9.73 -18.38 -9.91
C LYS A 77 -10.98 -18.03 -9.09
N ALA A 78 -11.05 -16.82 -8.54
CA ALA A 78 -12.23 -16.24 -7.93
C ALA A 78 -13.10 -15.44 -8.93
N ASN A 79 -13.09 -15.79 -10.22
CA ASN A 79 -13.89 -15.18 -11.29
C ASN A 79 -13.57 -13.72 -11.63
N LYS A 80 -12.46 -13.15 -11.14
CA LYS A 80 -12.01 -11.84 -11.63
C LYS A 80 -11.34 -12.00 -12.98
N SER A 81 -11.68 -11.16 -13.95
CA SER A 81 -10.97 -11.19 -15.24
C SER A 81 -9.50 -10.84 -15.04
N LEU A 82 -8.60 -11.41 -15.86
CA LEU A 82 -7.17 -11.10 -15.77
C LEU A 82 -6.86 -9.59 -15.86
N PRO A 83 -7.53 -8.81 -16.74
CA PRO A 83 -7.43 -7.35 -16.72
C PRO A 83 -7.85 -6.71 -15.39
N MET A 84 -8.92 -7.21 -14.73
CA MET A 84 -9.34 -6.72 -13.41
C MET A 84 -8.31 -7.07 -12.33
N ALA A 85 -7.79 -8.31 -12.33
CA ALA A 85 -6.74 -8.73 -11.40
C ALA A 85 -5.49 -7.84 -11.51
N LYS A 86 -5.11 -7.43 -12.73
CA LYS A 86 -4.05 -6.43 -12.95
C LYS A 86 -4.39 -5.08 -12.32
N ILE A 87 -5.62 -4.58 -12.47
CA ILE A 87 -6.02 -3.30 -11.86
C ILE A 87 -6.00 -3.36 -10.33
N LEU A 88 -6.43 -4.48 -9.74
CA LEU A 88 -6.44 -4.67 -8.29
C LEU A 88 -5.03 -4.72 -7.71
N THR A 89 -4.12 -5.46 -8.35
CA THR A 89 -2.75 -5.67 -7.87
C THR A 89 -1.80 -4.54 -8.27
N ILE A 90 -1.83 -4.10 -9.54
CA ILE A 90 -0.94 -3.08 -10.11
C ILE A 90 -1.77 -1.93 -10.72
N PRO A 91 -2.47 -1.13 -9.88
CA PRO A 91 -3.29 -0.02 -10.34
C PRO A 91 -2.44 1.10 -10.95
N GLU A 92 -3.03 1.83 -11.90
CA GLU A 92 -2.42 3.07 -12.40
C GLU A 92 -2.50 4.21 -11.38
N ALA A 93 -1.56 5.14 -11.43
CA ALA A 93 -1.63 6.37 -10.65
C ALA A 93 -2.84 7.24 -11.08
N TRP A 94 -3.88 7.25 -10.24
CA TRP A 94 -5.16 7.90 -10.56
C TRP A 94 -5.48 9.12 -9.69
N SER A 95 -4.92 9.21 -8.48
CA SER A 95 -5.38 10.14 -7.43
C SER A 95 -5.35 11.62 -7.82
N HIS A 96 -4.38 12.01 -8.66
CA HIS A 96 -4.18 13.39 -9.09
C HIS A 96 -4.52 13.64 -10.57
N ARG A 97 -5.01 12.62 -11.28
CA ARG A 97 -5.31 12.72 -12.71
C ARG A 97 -6.69 13.32 -12.98
N ARG A 98 -6.71 14.37 -13.80
CA ARG A 98 -7.93 15.11 -14.16
C ARG A 98 -8.61 14.59 -15.42
N ASP A 99 -7.83 13.95 -16.28
CA ASP A 99 -8.22 13.44 -17.59
C ASP A 99 -8.92 12.06 -17.55
N PHE A 100 -8.96 11.40 -16.40
CA PHE A 100 -9.77 10.20 -16.22
C PHE A 100 -11.26 10.52 -16.11
N SER A 101 -12.07 9.67 -16.76
CA SER A 101 -13.51 9.65 -16.56
C SER A 101 -13.87 9.35 -15.10
N GLN A 102 -15.02 9.83 -14.63
CA GLN A 102 -15.45 9.59 -13.26
C GLN A 102 -15.64 8.09 -12.99
N LYS A 103 -16.16 7.32 -13.96
CA LYS A 103 -16.32 5.86 -13.83
C LYS A 103 -14.98 5.17 -13.58
N LEU A 104 -13.93 5.55 -14.32
CA LEU A 104 -12.60 4.98 -14.15
C LEU A 104 -11.99 5.37 -12.79
N LYS A 105 -12.18 6.61 -12.34
CA LYS A 105 -11.78 7.01 -10.98
C LYS A 105 -12.48 6.19 -9.89
N ASN A 106 -13.77 5.88 -10.08
CA ASN A 106 -14.53 5.07 -9.14
C ASN A 106 -14.03 3.61 -9.13
N LEU A 107 -13.70 3.04 -10.28
CA LEU A 107 -13.06 1.72 -10.37
C LEU A 107 -11.73 1.70 -9.60
N TYR A 108 -10.86 2.69 -9.79
CA TYR A 108 -9.59 2.74 -9.05
C TYR A 108 -9.78 3.02 -7.54
N ALA A 109 -10.78 3.81 -7.16
CA ALA A 109 -11.13 4.01 -5.76
C ALA A 109 -11.54 2.69 -5.10
N TYR A 110 -12.37 1.89 -5.77
CA TYR A 110 -12.71 0.53 -5.36
C TYR A 110 -11.48 -0.38 -5.31
N ALA A 111 -10.70 -0.43 -6.39
CA ALA A 111 -9.55 -1.34 -6.49
C ALA A 111 -8.55 -1.14 -5.35
N THR A 112 -8.24 0.13 -5.07
CA THR A 112 -7.33 0.47 -3.98
C THR A 112 -7.95 0.32 -2.58
N ALA A 113 -9.27 0.25 -2.46
CA ALA A 113 -9.94 -0.08 -1.19
C ALA A 113 -9.85 -1.58 -0.88
N VAL A 114 -9.88 -2.42 -1.91
CA VAL A 114 -9.82 -3.88 -1.80
C VAL A 114 -8.40 -4.37 -1.56
N MET A 115 -7.43 -3.88 -2.32
CA MET A 115 -6.06 -4.41 -2.32
C MET A 115 -5.02 -3.31 -2.33
N GLU A 116 -3.97 -3.52 -1.52
CA GLU A 116 -2.77 -2.70 -1.54
C GLU A 116 -1.94 -2.96 -2.81
N ALA A 117 -1.33 -1.90 -3.35
CA ALA A 117 -0.63 -1.99 -4.62
C ALA A 117 0.69 -2.77 -4.51
N TRP A 118 0.89 -3.69 -5.45
CA TRP A 118 2.16 -4.36 -5.71
C TRP A 118 3.00 -3.45 -6.60
N ASP A 119 3.87 -2.67 -5.97
CA ASP A 119 4.63 -1.59 -6.60
C ASP A 119 6.09 -1.98 -6.84
N GLY A 120 6.73 -1.23 -7.74
CA GLY A 120 8.07 -1.51 -8.26
C GLY A 120 8.05 -1.58 -9.80
N PRO A 121 9.22 -1.56 -10.46
CA PRO A 121 9.29 -1.75 -11.90
C PRO A 121 8.61 -3.06 -12.29
N ALA A 122 7.60 -3.03 -13.16
CA ALA A 122 6.89 -4.23 -13.55
C ALA A 122 6.32 -4.12 -14.97
N ALA A 123 6.93 -4.88 -15.88
CA ALA A 123 6.33 -5.25 -17.15
C ALA A 123 5.80 -6.68 -17.02
N ILE A 124 4.47 -6.85 -17.07
CA ILE A 124 3.83 -8.16 -16.95
C ILE A 124 3.18 -8.57 -18.26
N CYS A 125 3.30 -9.85 -18.60
CA CYS A 125 2.50 -10.49 -19.63
C CYS A 125 1.83 -11.72 -19.01
N GLY A 126 0.57 -11.99 -19.34
CA GLY A 126 -0.12 -13.14 -18.77
C GLY A 126 -1.30 -13.58 -19.60
N ALA A 127 -1.76 -14.81 -19.37
CA ALA A 127 -2.96 -15.34 -20.00
C ALA A 127 -3.73 -16.22 -19.01
N HIS A 128 -5.05 -16.04 -18.98
CA HIS A 128 -5.97 -16.86 -18.18
C HIS A 128 -7.34 -16.87 -18.82
N ASP A 129 -7.95 -18.06 -18.93
CA ASP A 129 -9.22 -18.29 -19.60
C ASP A 129 -9.30 -17.58 -20.96
N ASP A 130 -10.25 -16.66 -21.11
CA ASP A 130 -10.50 -15.94 -22.34
C ASP A 130 -9.60 -14.71 -22.54
N TRP A 131 -8.68 -14.40 -21.63
CA TRP A 131 -7.90 -13.16 -21.66
C TRP A 131 -6.39 -13.39 -21.75
N ALA A 132 -5.73 -12.60 -22.58
CA ALA A 132 -4.29 -12.35 -22.50
C ALA A 132 -4.02 -10.85 -22.36
N ILE A 133 -3.03 -10.48 -21.54
CA ILE A 133 -2.67 -9.09 -21.27
C ILE A 133 -1.18 -8.84 -21.40
N ALA A 134 -0.83 -7.60 -21.74
CA ALA A 134 0.46 -7.01 -21.43
C ALA A 134 0.22 -5.72 -20.65
N GLY A 135 0.76 -5.63 -19.44
CA GLY A 135 0.48 -4.57 -18.48
C GLY A 135 1.76 -3.96 -17.90
N MET A 136 1.66 -2.72 -17.48
CA MET A 136 2.77 -1.95 -16.94
C MET A 136 2.50 -1.47 -15.51
N ASP A 137 3.56 -1.34 -14.72
CA ASP A 137 3.58 -0.64 -13.45
C ASP A 137 3.18 0.82 -13.61
N ARG A 138 2.78 1.44 -12.50
CA ARG A 138 2.21 2.79 -12.48
C ARG A 138 3.14 3.89 -13.01
N ASN A 139 4.46 3.66 -13.03
CA ASN A 139 5.49 4.61 -13.43
C ASN A 139 6.08 4.29 -14.81
N GLY A 140 5.82 3.10 -15.35
CA GLY A 140 6.34 2.69 -16.65
C GLY A 140 7.85 2.47 -16.64
N LEU A 141 8.36 1.83 -15.58
CA LEU A 141 9.80 1.69 -15.32
C LEU A 141 10.45 0.58 -16.16
N ARG A 142 9.65 -0.18 -16.91
CA ARG A 142 10.11 -1.22 -17.84
C ARG A 142 9.56 -0.98 -19.24
N PRO A 143 10.27 -1.44 -20.30
CA PRO A 143 9.75 -1.32 -21.65
C PRO A 143 8.80 -2.48 -21.98
N ILE A 144 7.64 -2.16 -22.57
CA ILE A 144 6.85 -3.08 -23.38
C ILE A 144 6.50 -2.38 -24.69
N ARG A 145 6.92 -2.97 -25.81
CA ARG A 145 6.52 -2.60 -27.17
C ARG A 145 5.56 -3.65 -27.70
N TYR A 146 4.64 -3.25 -28.57
CA TYR A 146 3.79 -4.19 -29.29
C TYR A 146 3.67 -3.86 -30.77
N THR A 147 3.45 -4.90 -31.56
CA THR A 147 3.08 -4.82 -32.98
C THR A 147 1.78 -5.58 -33.16
N LEU A 148 0.78 -4.90 -33.72
CA LEU A 148 -0.53 -5.46 -34.05
C LEU A 148 -0.60 -5.66 -35.57
N THR A 149 -1.02 -6.84 -35.98
CA THR A 149 -1.32 -7.23 -37.35
C THR A 149 -2.78 -7.69 -37.44
N SER A 150 -3.26 -8.07 -38.62
CA SER A 150 -4.62 -8.62 -38.77
C SER A 150 -4.84 -9.95 -38.05
N GLU A 151 -3.76 -10.69 -37.77
CA GLU A 151 -3.82 -12.04 -37.19
C GLU A 151 -3.18 -12.13 -35.80
N TYR A 152 -2.12 -11.37 -35.55
CA TYR A 152 -1.27 -11.50 -34.38
C TYR A 152 -1.11 -10.18 -33.63
N LEU A 153 -1.05 -10.29 -32.30
CA LEU A 153 -0.45 -9.29 -31.42
C LEU A 153 0.86 -9.86 -30.90
N ILE A 154 1.95 -9.13 -31.11
CA ILE A 154 3.27 -9.47 -30.59
C ILE A 154 3.66 -8.38 -29.61
N ALA A 155 3.85 -8.75 -28.34
CA ALA A 155 4.30 -7.84 -27.29
C ALA A 155 5.58 -8.36 -26.63
N GLY A 156 6.48 -7.45 -26.28
CA GLY A 156 7.64 -7.80 -25.45
C GLY A 156 8.53 -6.61 -25.14
N SER A 157 9.69 -6.87 -24.54
CA SER A 157 10.56 -5.82 -23.99
C SER A 157 11.19 -4.93 -25.04
N GLU A 158 11.38 -5.45 -26.26
CA GLU A 158 12.02 -4.77 -27.38
C GLU A 158 11.19 -4.91 -28.66
N THR A 159 11.48 -4.07 -29.65
CA THR A 159 10.92 -4.20 -31.00
C THR A 159 11.86 -5.03 -31.88
N GLY A 160 11.33 -5.74 -32.87
CA GLY A 160 12.14 -6.55 -33.79
C GLY A 160 12.49 -7.95 -33.28
N MET A 161 11.89 -8.40 -32.17
CA MET A 161 12.07 -9.78 -31.67
C MET A 161 11.48 -10.83 -32.62
N VAL A 162 10.47 -10.44 -33.40
CA VAL A 162 9.82 -11.29 -34.41
C VAL A 162 9.80 -10.51 -35.71
N VAL A 163 10.27 -11.16 -36.78
CA VAL A 163 10.28 -10.58 -38.13
C VAL A 163 8.87 -10.69 -38.72
N LEU A 164 8.31 -9.55 -39.11
CA LEU A 164 7.01 -9.44 -39.76
C LEU A 164 7.14 -8.61 -41.04
N PRO A 165 6.41 -8.93 -42.13
CA PRO A 165 6.30 -8.04 -43.27
C PRO A 165 5.68 -6.70 -42.86
N GLU A 166 6.31 -5.58 -43.20
CA GLU A 166 5.78 -4.24 -42.87
C GLU A 166 4.39 -3.98 -43.48
N SER A 167 4.03 -4.69 -44.56
CA SER A 167 2.69 -4.62 -45.18
C SER A 167 1.57 -5.12 -44.27
N ASP A 168 1.88 -6.02 -43.33
CA ASP A 168 0.87 -6.71 -42.52
C ASP A 168 0.65 -6.01 -41.18
N ILE A 169 1.43 -4.97 -40.91
CA ILE A 169 1.44 -4.23 -39.65
C ILE A 169 0.36 -3.16 -39.68
N ILE A 170 -0.61 -3.29 -38.77
CA ILE A 170 -1.67 -2.32 -38.55
C ILE A 170 -1.19 -1.22 -37.61
N GLU A 171 -0.51 -1.60 -36.52
CA GLU A 171 -0.08 -0.67 -35.49
C GLU A 171 1.23 -1.11 -34.83
N LYS A 172 2.10 -0.14 -34.54
CA LYS A 172 3.25 -0.31 -33.63
C LYS A 172 3.07 0.63 -32.45
N GLY A 173 3.04 0.07 -31.24
CA GLY A 173 2.77 0.83 -30.03
C GLY A 173 3.68 0.47 -28.86
N ARG A 174 3.36 1.05 -27.71
CA ARG A 174 4.01 0.75 -26.43
C ARG A 174 2.98 0.78 -25.30
N VAL A 175 3.22 0.00 -24.25
CA VAL A 175 2.43 0.07 -23.02
C VAL A 175 3.11 1.04 -22.07
N GLY A 176 2.50 2.20 -21.84
CA GLY A 176 3.02 3.26 -20.97
C GLY A 176 2.68 3.06 -19.48
N PRO A 177 3.01 4.05 -18.64
CA PRO A 177 2.78 4.00 -17.20
C PRO A 177 1.33 3.64 -16.83
N GLY A 178 1.15 2.55 -16.09
CA GLY A 178 -0.12 2.00 -15.63
C GLY A 178 -1.06 1.48 -16.73
N GLN A 179 -0.63 1.53 -17.99
CA GLN A 179 -1.42 1.05 -19.12
C GLN A 179 -1.47 -0.48 -19.17
N MET A 180 -2.46 -0.99 -19.91
CA MET A 180 -2.51 -2.37 -20.33
C MET A 180 -3.12 -2.50 -21.72
N ILE A 181 -2.70 -3.51 -22.45
CA ILE A 181 -3.40 -3.99 -23.66
C ILE A 181 -3.91 -5.39 -23.39
N ALA A 182 -5.01 -5.76 -24.02
CA ALA A 182 -5.62 -7.07 -23.80
C ALA A 182 -6.17 -7.67 -25.10
N ILE A 183 -6.19 -9.00 -25.16
CA ILE A 183 -6.95 -9.77 -26.15
C ILE A 183 -7.97 -10.58 -25.39
N ASN A 184 -9.20 -10.57 -25.88
CA ASN A 184 -10.21 -11.53 -25.50
C ASN A 184 -10.32 -12.62 -26.59
N PHE A 185 -9.99 -13.86 -26.27
CA PHE A 185 -9.99 -15.00 -27.19
C PHE A 185 -11.39 -15.42 -27.61
N LYS A 186 -12.36 -15.30 -26.72
CA LYS A 186 -13.76 -15.64 -26.99
C LYS A 186 -14.41 -14.65 -27.95
N GLU A 187 -14.14 -13.37 -27.76
CA GLU A 187 -14.60 -12.29 -28.65
C GLU A 187 -13.71 -12.11 -29.87
N LYS A 188 -12.52 -12.72 -29.89
CA LYS A 188 -11.45 -12.53 -30.89
C LYS A 188 -11.14 -11.05 -31.12
N LYS A 189 -11.08 -10.30 -30.02
CA LYS A 189 -11.00 -8.84 -30.03
C LYS A 189 -9.78 -8.34 -29.27
N PHE A 190 -9.04 -7.44 -29.91
CA PHE A 190 -8.03 -6.61 -29.26
C PHE A 190 -8.69 -5.43 -28.54
N TYR A 191 -8.20 -5.14 -27.35
CA TYR A 191 -8.55 -3.97 -26.56
C TYR A 191 -7.31 -3.12 -26.32
N SER A 192 -7.39 -1.87 -26.77
CA SER A 192 -6.48 -0.83 -26.33
C SER A 192 -6.71 -0.49 -24.85
N ASP A 193 -5.76 0.25 -24.26
CA ASP A 193 -5.82 0.66 -22.84
C ASP A 193 -7.11 1.40 -22.47
N ILE A 194 -7.55 2.31 -23.32
CA ILE A 194 -8.76 3.10 -23.09
C ILE A 194 -10.00 2.19 -23.15
N GLU A 195 -10.04 1.27 -24.12
CA GLU A 195 -11.19 0.38 -24.31
C GLU A 195 -11.34 -0.61 -23.17
N ILE A 196 -10.24 -1.26 -22.74
CA ILE A 196 -10.31 -2.24 -21.65
C ILE A 196 -10.65 -1.55 -20.32
N LYS A 197 -10.05 -0.40 -20.02
CA LYS A 197 -10.37 0.35 -18.79
C LYS A 197 -11.81 0.87 -18.79
N LYS A 198 -12.32 1.32 -19.95
CA LYS A 198 -13.72 1.70 -20.09
C LYS A 198 -14.63 0.50 -19.81
N TYR A 199 -14.38 -0.63 -20.48
CA TYR A 199 -15.12 -1.87 -20.27
C TYR A 199 -15.15 -2.28 -18.80
N LEU A 200 -13.97 -2.36 -18.15
CA LEU A 200 -13.86 -2.73 -16.73
C LEU A 200 -14.56 -1.73 -15.80
N SER A 201 -14.53 -0.43 -16.10
CA SER A 201 -15.21 0.58 -15.28
C SER A 201 -16.75 0.52 -15.36
N GLU A 202 -17.28 -0.27 -16.29
CA GLU A 202 -18.71 -0.42 -16.55
C GLU A 202 -19.25 -1.80 -16.12
N THR A 203 -18.40 -2.72 -15.68
CA THR A 203 -18.82 -4.07 -15.24
C THR A 203 -19.67 -4.06 -13.98
N LYS A 204 -19.45 -3.08 -13.10
CA LYS A 204 -20.14 -2.91 -11.81
C LYS A 204 -20.46 -1.44 -11.55
N PRO A 205 -21.44 -1.14 -10.68
CA PRO A 205 -21.79 0.23 -10.32
C PRO A 205 -20.80 0.82 -9.30
N PHE A 206 -19.49 0.83 -9.59
CA PHE A 206 -18.46 1.34 -8.68
C PHE A 206 -18.76 2.75 -8.16
N GLY A 207 -19.44 3.58 -8.97
CA GLY A 207 -19.83 4.92 -8.56
C GLY A 207 -20.90 5.00 -7.48
N SER A 208 -21.77 3.99 -7.31
CA SER A 208 -22.62 3.90 -6.12
C SER A 208 -21.80 3.44 -4.92
N TRP A 209 -21.00 2.40 -5.10
CA TRP A 209 -20.21 1.82 -4.00
C TRP A 209 -19.25 2.83 -3.36
N THR A 210 -18.53 3.60 -4.17
CA THR A 210 -17.56 4.59 -3.67
C THR A 210 -18.20 5.73 -2.88
N LYS A 211 -19.53 5.90 -2.92
CA LYS A 211 -20.22 6.90 -2.09
C LYS A 211 -20.23 6.53 -0.62
N ASN A 212 -20.03 5.26 -0.28
CA ASN A 212 -19.96 4.80 1.10
C ASN A 212 -18.62 5.13 1.77
N ILE A 213 -17.62 5.58 0.99
CA ILE A 213 -16.34 6.01 1.52
C ILE A 213 -16.53 7.32 2.29
N THR A 214 -16.24 7.29 3.59
CA THR A 214 -16.33 8.48 4.43
C THR A 214 -15.01 9.24 4.42
N HIS A 215 -15.01 10.45 3.87
CA HIS A 215 -13.83 11.31 3.80
C HIS A 215 -13.76 12.26 5.02
N ILE A 216 -12.95 11.91 6.02
CA ILE A 216 -12.84 12.69 7.27
C ILE A 216 -12.30 14.11 7.02
N ASP A 217 -11.36 14.29 6.09
CA ASP A 217 -10.77 15.61 5.81
C ASP A 217 -11.80 16.66 5.37
N LYS A 218 -12.92 16.24 4.77
CA LYS A 218 -14.00 17.15 4.37
C LYS A 218 -14.84 17.61 5.56
N LEU A 219 -14.88 16.82 6.63
CA LEU A 219 -15.61 17.13 7.86
C LEU A 219 -14.85 18.11 8.75
N VAL A 220 -13.52 18.09 8.70
CA VAL A 220 -12.66 18.88 9.62
C VAL A 220 -12.44 20.32 9.16
N LYS A 221 -12.49 20.58 7.84
CA LYS A 221 -12.25 21.93 7.26
C LYS A 221 -13.18 23.03 7.79
N SER A 222 -14.21 22.69 8.56
CA SER A 222 -15.19 23.62 9.13
C SER A 222 -14.98 23.99 10.60
N VAL A 223 -13.89 23.54 11.25
CA VAL A 223 -13.65 23.80 12.69
C VAL A 223 -12.31 24.50 12.87
N ASP A 224 -12.33 25.69 13.49
CA ASP A 224 -11.11 26.43 13.85
C ASP A 224 -10.18 25.58 14.74
N GLU A 225 -8.87 25.66 14.51
CA GLU A 225 -7.86 24.92 15.28
C GLU A 225 -7.74 25.45 16.71
N GLU A 226 -8.46 24.81 17.63
CA GLU A 226 -8.24 25.01 19.07
C GLU A 226 -6.97 24.29 19.51
N LEU A 227 -5.91 25.08 19.70
CA LEU A 227 -4.69 24.62 20.35
C LEU A 227 -5.03 24.13 21.76
N ARG A 228 -4.54 22.94 22.12
CA ARG A 228 -4.64 22.46 23.49
C ARG A 228 -3.79 23.36 24.38
N GLU A 229 -4.42 24.06 25.32
CA GLU A 229 -3.69 24.74 26.38
C GLU A 229 -3.01 23.68 27.28
N ILE A 230 -1.69 23.56 27.14
CA ILE A 230 -0.84 22.80 28.04
C ILE A 230 0.02 23.81 28.81
N ASP A 231 0.09 23.66 30.13
CA ASP A 231 0.99 24.46 30.95
C ASP A 231 2.44 24.34 30.45
N GLY A 232 3.11 25.48 30.27
CA GLY A 232 4.46 25.51 29.70
C GLY A 232 5.50 24.73 30.51
N ASN A 233 5.32 24.60 31.83
CA ASN A 233 6.22 23.80 32.65
C ASN A 233 5.94 22.30 32.50
N ASP A 234 4.68 21.89 32.37
CA ASP A 234 4.33 20.49 32.07
C ASP A 234 4.88 20.08 30.69
N LEU A 235 4.72 20.93 29.69
CA LEU A 235 5.23 20.69 28.34
C LEU A 235 6.76 20.45 28.35
N ARG A 236 7.53 21.32 29.00
CA ARG A 236 9.00 21.15 29.10
C ARG A 236 9.40 19.87 29.82
N LYS A 237 8.66 19.45 30.85
CA LYS A 237 8.93 18.18 31.55
C LYS A 237 8.68 16.98 30.65
N ARG A 238 7.59 16.99 29.88
CA ARG A 238 7.28 15.93 28.90
C ARG A 238 8.35 15.88 27.80
N MET A 239 8.72 17.02 27.23
CA MET A 239 9.81 17.12 26.26
C MET A 239 11.13 16.55 26.82
N SER A 240 11.50 16.95 28.04
CA SER A 240 12.70 16.44 28.71
C SER A 240 12.65 14.93 28.97
N SER A 241 11.47 14.34 29.22
CA SER A 241 11.35 12.89 29.42
C SER A 241 11.68 12.07 28.17
N PHE A 242 11.59 12.69 26.99
CA PHE A 242 11.98 12.10 25.71
C PHE A 242 13.30 12.68 25.16
N ASP A 243 14.07 13.38 26.00
CA ASP A 243 15.36 14.03 25.67
C ASP A 243 15.28 15.05 24.52
N TRP A 244 14.14 15.75 24.37
CA TRP A 244 14.05 16.88 23.44
C TRP A 244 14.97 18.01 23.89
N SER A 245 15.79 18.48 22.96
CA SER A 245 16.76 19.55 23.16
C SER A 245 16.31 20.86 22.53
N ILE A 246 17.02 21.94 22.84
CA ILE A 246 16.84 23.23 22.15
C ILE A 246 17.21 23.09 20.66
N GLU A 247 18.18 22.25 20.35
CA GLU A 247 18.59 21.96 18.97
C GLU A 247 17.45 21.32 18.17
N ASP A 248 16.72 20.36 18.75
CA ASP A 248 15.54 19.78 18.10
C ASP A 248 14.46 20.82 17.82
N MET A 249 14.28 21.77 18.75
CA MET A 249 13.28 22.82 18.60
C MET A 249 13.66 23.87 17.56
N GLU A 250 14.90 24.37 17.62
CA GLU A 250 15.39 25.46 16.78
C GLU A 250 15.84 24.99 15.39
N LEU A 251 16.56 23.87 15.30
CA LEU A 251 17.11 23.39 14.04
C LEU A 251 16.14 22.50 13.26
N ILE A 252 15.29 21.72 13.94
CA ILE A 252 14.40 20.74 13.27
C ILE A 252 12.96 21.25 13.22
N LEU A 253 12.33 21.50 14.38
CA LEU A 253 10.91 21.83 14.43
C LEU A 253 10.60 23.24 13.89
N HIS A 254 11.43 24.23 14.18
CA HIS A 254 11.19 25.61 13.76
C HIS A 254 11.13 25.78 12.22
N PRO A 255 12.07 25.23 11.41
CA PRO A 255 11.94 25.25 9.94
C PRO A 255 10.70 24.52 9.42
N MET A 256 10.31 23.40 10.04
CA MET A 256 9.09 22.67 9.65
C MET A 256 7.82 23.52 9.79
N ILE A 257 7.79 24.41 10.79
CA ILE A 257 6.67 25.33 11.02
C ILE A 257 6.76 26.55 10.12
N MET A 258 7.90 27.23 10.10
CA MET A 258 8.07 28.52 9.41
C MET A 258 8.16 28.37 7.90
N GLU A 259 8.92 27.39 7.41
CA GLU A 259 9.18 27.19 5.98
C GLU A 259 8.32 26.08 5.35
N GLN A 260 7.63 25.28 6.19
CA GLN A 260 6.86 24.10 5.77
C GLN A 260 7.72 23.06 5.03
N LYS A 261 8.99 22.97 5.43
CA LYS A 261 9.99 22.05 4.89
C LYS A 261 10.79 21.43 6.02
N GLU A 262 11.33 20.24 5.79
CA GLU A 262 12.31 19.67 6.71
C GLU A 262 13.59 20.50 6.74
N ALA A 263 14.32 20.41 7.86
CA ALA A 263 15.58 21.09 8.03
C ALA A 263 16.64 20.61 7.03
N THR A 264 17.43 21.53 6.49
CA THR A 264 18.57 21.19 5.63
C THR A 264 19.88 21.40 6.38
N GLY A 265 20.79 20.43 6.27
CA GLY A 265 22.10 20.43 6.90
C GLY A 265 23.20 19.99 5.94
N SER A 266 24.44 19.89 6.44
CA SER A 266 25.59 19.43 5.67
C SER A 266 26.58 18.68 6.57
N MET A 267 27.62 18.09 5.96
CA MET A 267 28.57 17.16 6.60
C MET A 267 27.95 15.78 6.94
N GLY A 268 28.81 14.84 7.33
CA GLY A 268 28.39 13.50 7.74
C GLY A 268 27.98 13.44 9.22
N ASP A 269 27.21 12.41 9.57
CA ASP A 269 26.90 12.09 10.97
C ASP A 269 28.13 11.47 11.65
N ASP A 270 28.82 12.28 12.46
CA ASP A 270 29.99 11.87 13.26
C ASP A 270 29.60 11.41 14.68
N SER A 271 28.30 11.39 14.98
CA SER A 271 27.81 10.94 16.28
C SER A 271 27.96 9.42 16.45
N PRO A 272 28.17 8.92 17.68
CA PRO A 272 28.19 7.49 17.92
C PRO A 272 26.88 6.83 17.48
N LEU A 273 26.97 5.59 16.99
CA LEU A 273 25.79 4.74 16.81
C LEU A 273 24.96 4.73 18.10
N ALA A 274 23.63 4.71 17.97
CA ALA A 274 22.73 4.87 19.11
C ALA A 274 23.02 3.91 20.28
N VAL A 275 23.42 2.67 19.99
CA VAL A 275 23.79 1.65 20.99
C VAL A 275 25.08 1.97 21.76
N LEU A 276 25.98 2.78 21.19
CA LEU A 276 27.24 3.24 21.80
C LEU A 276 27.10 4.62 22.45
N SER A 277 25.95 5.28 22.27
CA SER A 277 25.69 6.59 22.86
C SER A 277 25.65 6.50 24.38
N LYS A 278 26.28 7.47 25.04
CA LYS A 278 26.16 7.66 26.50
C LYS A 278 24.92 8.47 26.89
N LYS A 279 24.23 9.05 25.91
CA LYS A 279 22.98 9.81 26.07
C LYS A 279 21.79 8.98 25.62
N TYR A 280 20.61 9.28 26.16
CA TYR A 280 19.37 8.68 25.70
C TYR A 280 19.19 8.87 24.18
N ARG A 281 18.69 7.84 23.52
CA ARG A 281 18.34 7.85 22.10
C ARG A 281 17.02 7.12 21.97
N GLY A 282 16.02 7.79 21.39
CA GLY A 282 14.73 7.18 21.14
C GLY A 282 14.85 5.96 20.22
N LEU A 283 13.87 5.07 20.30
CA LEU A 283 13.88 3.80 19.56
C LEU A 283 14.03 4.00 18.04
N HIS A 284 13.51 5.10 17.49
CA HIS A 284 13.63 5.45 16.08
C HIS A 284 15.08 5.61 15.59
N HIS A 285 16.06 5.91 16.45
CA HIS A 285 17.48 5.97 16.06
C HIS A 285 18.09 4.60 15.71
N PHE A 286 17.47 3.50 16.17
CA PHE A 286 17.90 2.13 15.88
C PHE A 286 17.34 1.63 14.55
N PHE A 287 16.27 2.26 14.05
CA PHE A 287 15.69 1.96 12.76
C PHE A 287 16.33 2.83 11.67
N ARG A 288 17.06 2.19 10.76
CA ARG A 288 17.61 2.87 9.57
C ARG A 288 16.62 2.73 8.41
N GLN A 289 16.39 3.82 7.69
CA GLN A 289 15.53 3.80 6.51
C GLN A 289 16.20 2.98 5.40
N ASN A 290 15.46 2.01 4.86
CA ASN A 290 15.93 1.27 3.70
C ASN A 290 15.85 2.14 2.45
N PHE A 291 16.78 1.92 1.52
CA PHE A 291 16.77 2.53 0.21
C PHE A 291 17.23 1.51 -0.84
N SER A 292 16.74 1.65 -2.06
CA SER A 292 17.11 0.74 -3.15
C SER A 292 18.39 1.18 -3.85
N GLN A 293 19.17 0.20 -4.30
CA GLN A 293 20.38 0.41 -5.10
C GLN A 293 20.39 -0.60 -6.23
N VAL A 294 20.56 -0.13 -7.47
CA VAL A 294 20.67 -0.94 -8.70
C VAL A 294 19.40 -1.71 -9.10
N THR A 295 18.80 -2.45 -8.18
CA THR A 295 17.67 -3.37 -8.42
C THR A 295 16.41 -2.65 -8.89
N ASN A 296 16.04 -1.57 -8.22
CA ASN A 296 14.94 -0.69 -8.60
C ASN A 296 15.30 0.79 -8.37
N PRO A 297 14.85 1.70 -9.24
CA PRO A 297 15.13 3.13 -9.10
C PRO A 297 14.32 3.77 -7.97
N PRO A 298 14.86 4.79 -7.26
CA PRO A 298 14.07 5.66 -6.41
C PRO A 298 13.18 6.58 -7.27
N VAL A 299 12.11 7.10 -6.68
CA VAL A 299 11.16 8.02 -7.33
C VAL A 299 11.40 9.46 -6.86
N ASP A 300 11.30 10.43 -7.76
CA ASP A 300 11.39 11.85 -7.41
C ASP A 300 10.06 12.33 -6.80
N SER A 301 10.03 12.47 -5.48
CA SER A 301 8.83 12.87 -4.75
C SER A 301 8.38 14.31 -4.99
N LEU A 302 9.21 15.15 -5.63
CA LEU A 302 8.89 16.52 -6.00
C LEU A 302 8.35 16.61 -7.43
N ARG A 303 9.10 16.07 -8.40
CA ARG A 303 8.76 16.14 -9.84
C ARG A 303 7.69 15.14 -10.23
N GLU A 304 7.70 13.96 -9.61
CA GLU A 304 6.80 12.85 -9.91
C GLU A 304 5.74 12.65 -8.82
N ARG A 305 5.50 13.67 -7.98
CA ARG A 305 4.51 13.63 -6.89
C ARG A 305 3.13 13.12 -7.33
N VAL A 306 2.74 13.36 -8.59
CA VAL A 306 1.45 12.94 -9.17
C VAL A 306 1.24 11.42 -9.11
N VAL A 307 2.32 10.63 -9.07
CA VAL A 307 2.28 9.18 -8.95
C VAL A 307 2.34 8.69 -7.50
N MET A 308 2.50 9.56 -6.51
CA MET A 308 2.55 9.18 -5.09
C MET A 308 1.23 9.48 -4.38
N SER A 309 0.97 8.81 -3.26
CA SER A 309 -0.18 9.09 -2.42
C SER A 309 0.07 8.71 -0.97
N LEU A 310 -0.47 9.51 -0.05
CA LEU A 310 -0.49 9.23 1.39
C LEU A 310 -1.90 8.88 1.90
N ARG A 311 -2.81 8.55 0.98
CA ARG A 311 -4.19 8.19 1.34
C ARG A 311 -4.16 7.00 2.28
N THR A 312 -4.78 7.18 3.44
CA THR A 312 -4.86 6.17 4.50
C THR A 312 -6.31 5.75 4.63
N ARG A 313 -6.54 4.45 4.73
CA ARG A 313 -7.87 3.86 4.92
C ARG A 313 -7.91 3.16 6.27
N ILE A 314 -9.06 3.23 6.94
CA ILE A 314 -9.27 2.59 8.23
C ILE A 314 -10.57 1.77 8.14
N GLY A 315 -10.46 0.47 8.39
CA GLY A 315 -11.59 -0.46 8.40
C GLY A 315 -11.92 -1.11 7.04
N ASN A 316 -11.05 -1.03 6.03
CA ASN A 316 -11.31 -1.56 4.69
C ASN A 316 -10.88 -3.04 4.49
N LEU A 317 -10.38 -3.71 5.54
CA LEU A 317 -9.93 -5.11 5.45
C LEU A 317 -11.13 -6.05 5.36
N SER A 318 -11.41 -6.48 4.14
CA SER A 318 -12.56 -7.31 3.76
C SER A 318 -12.09 -8.48 2.89
N ASN A 319 -13.02 -9.32 2.45
CA ASN A 319 -12.71 -10.43 1.57
C ASN A 319 -12.26 -9.92 0.18
N ILE A 320 -11.00 -10.14 -0.18
CA ILE A 320 -10.44 -9.68 -1.47
C ILE A 320 -10.98 -10.44 -2.69
N LEU A 321 -11.64 -11.58 -2.48
CA LEU A 321 -12.24 -12.39 -3.54
C LEU A 321 -13.61 -11.85 -3.96
N ASP A 322 -14.35 -11.26 -3.02
CA ASP A 322 -15.65 -10.68 -3.29
C ASP A 322 -15.58 -9.43 -4.16
N GLU A 323 -16.72 -9.10 -4.75
CA GLU A 323 -16.98 -7.84 -5.46
C GLU A 323 -18.28 -7.22 -4.95
N ASP A 324 -18.20 -6.54 -3.81
CA ASP A 324 -19.37 -5.99 -3.11
C ASP A 324 -19.16 -4.54 -2.66
N GLU A 325 -20.27 -3.83 -2.53
CA GLU A 325 -20.36 -2.46 -2.05
C GLU A 325 -19.74 -2.25 -0.65
N LYS A 326 -19.81 -3.27 0.20
CA LYS A 326 -19.25 -3.24 1.56
C LYS A 326 -17.74 -3.00 1.60
N GLN A 327 -17.01 -3.33 0.53
CA GLN A 327 -15.57 -3.06 0.44
C GLN A 327 -15.26 -1.55 0.42
N CYS A 328 -16.26 -0.72 0.08
CA CYS A 328 -16.16 0.73 0.10
C CYS A 328 -16.67 1.38 1.40
N ASP A 329 -17.10 0.60 2.40
CA ASP A 329 -17.54 1.11 3.71
C ASP A 329 -16.34 1.26 4.66
N HIS A 330 -15.59 2.36 4.50
CA HIS A 330 -14.41 2.65 5.32
C HIS A 330 -14.16 4.15 5.47
N LEU A 331 -13.32 4.50 6.44
CA LEU A 331 -12.83 5.87 6.61
C LEU A 331 -11.62 6.11 5.72
N GLN A 332 -11.59 7.26 5.04
CA GLN A 332 -10.45 7.67 4.24
C GLN A 332 -9.90 9.03 4.67
N LEU A 333 -8.58 9.06 4.84
CA LEU A 333 -7.76 10.23 5.12
C LEU A 333 -6.83 10.49 3.93
N ASN A 334 -6.47 11.75 3.68
CA ASN A 334 -5.49 12.12 2.66
C ASN A 334 -4.04 11.93 3.11
N SER A 335 -3.81 11.83 4.42
CA SER A 335 -2.52 11.66 5.07
C SER A 335 -2.68 10.78 6.32
N PRO A 336 -1.68 9.98 6.70
CA PRO A 336 -1.67 9.33 8.02
C PRO A 336 -1.45 10.33 9.17
N VAL A 337 -1.00 11.56 8.87
CA VAL A 337 -0.77 12.61 9.86
C VAL A 337 -2.06 13.39 10.11
N LEU A 338 -2.44 13.50 11.37
CA LEU A 338 -3.65 14.19 11.82
C LEU A 338 -3.29 15.34 12.75
N SER A 339 -3.85 16.53 12.50
CA SER A 339 -3.91 17.57 13.51
C SER A 339 -4.82 17.13 14.67
N ILE A 340 -4.68 17.80 15.82
CA ILE A 340 -5.49 17.49 17.01
C ILE A 340 -6.99 17.55 16.69
N ASN A 341 -7.41 18.52 15.88
CA ASN A 341 -8.79 18.65 15.45
C ASN A 341 -9.23 17.52 14.52
N GLN A 342 -8.40 17.17 13.53
CA GLN A 342 -8.69 16.03 12.65
C GLN A 342 -8.86 14.74 13.46
N PHE A 343 -8.00 14.52 14.45
CA PHE A 343 -8.11 13.39 15.36
C PHE A 343 -9.39 13.43 16.22
N LYS A 344 -9.75 14.59 16.80
CA LYS A 344 -11.00 14.75 17.58
C LYS A 344 -12.24 14.43 16.73
N THR A 345 -12.31 14.96 15.51
CA THR A 345 -13.41 14.70 14.58
C THR A 345 -13.48 13.23 14.19
N MET A 346 -12.33 12.60 13.89
CA MET A 346 -12.25 11.18 13.62
C MET A 346 -12.75 10.36 14.81
N ARG A 347 -12.30 10.69 16.04
CA ARG A 347 -12.74 10.03 17.28
C ARG A 347 -14.25 10.16 17.50
N GLN A 348 -14.82 11.35 17.26
CA GLN A 348 -16.26 11.61 17.38
C GLN A 348 -17.06 10.78 16.37
N TYR A 349 -16.57 10.69 15.12
CA TYR A 349 -17.20 9.88 14.08
C TYR A 349 -17.24 8.40 14.47
N MET A 350 -16.14 7.89 15.03
CA MET A 350 -16.03 6.49 15.42
C MET A 350 -16.91 6.11 16.63
N LYS A 351 -17.44 7.07 17.40
CA LYS A 351 -18.38 6.83 18.53
C LYS A 351 -17.89 5.70 19.47
N ASP A 352 -18.67 4.64 19.64
CA ASP A 352 -18.40 3.55 20.59
C ASP A 352 -17.57 2.41 19.98
N THR A 353 -17.19 2.49 18.70
CA THR A 353 -16.42 1.43 18.02
C THR A 353 -14.91 1.48 18.31
N VAL A 354 -14.49 2.39 19.20
CA VAL A 354 -13.08 2.62 19.54
C VAL A 354 -12.78 2.21 20.97
N LYS A 355 -11.70 1.45 21.13
CA LYS A 355 -11.02 1.28 22.41
C LYS A 355 -9.77 2.15 22.47
N ILE A 356 -9.58 2.85 23.58
CA ILE A 356 -8.31 3.53 23.88
C ILE A 356 -7.50 2.60 24.78
N LEU A 357 -6.29 2.28 24.35
CA LEU A 357 -5.33 1.47 25.11
C LEU A 357 -4.22 2.40 25.62
N ASP A 358 -3.99 2.32 26.92
CA ASP A 358 -2.95 3.09 27.59
C ASP A 358 -1.58 2.45 27.33
N THR A 359 -0.69 3.18 26.67
CA THR A 359 0.69 2.75 26.41
C THR A 359 1.65 3.31 27.46
N THR A 360 1.23 3.33 28.73
CA THR A 360 2.07 3.73 29.86
C THR A 360 2.21 2.61 30.87
N MET A 361 3.34 2.59 31.57
CA MET A 361 3.70 1.60 32.58
C MET A 361 3.96 2.29 33.91
N ASP A 362 3.36 1.78 34.99
CA ASP A 362 3.69 2.20 36.35
C ASP A 362 5.10 1.73 36.71
N PHE A 363 6.07 2.65 36.72
CA PHE A 363 7.47 2.34 36.99
C PHE A 363 7.74 2.12 38.48
N MET A 364 6.82 2.53 39.36
CA MET A 364 7.00 2.38 40.81
C MET A 364 6.61 0.97 41.30
N ASP A 365 5.86 0.22 40.49
CA ASP A 365 5.50 -1.17 40.79
C ASP A 365 6.58 -2.12 40.27
N SER A 366 7.35 -2.72 41.19
CA SER A 366 8.41 -3.67 40.86
C SER A 366 7.92 -4.94 40.16
N ASN A 367 6.61 -5.23 40.20
CA ASN A 367 6.01 -6.37 39.49
C ASN A 367 5.64 -6.04 38.03
N ASN A 368 5.74 -4.78 37.61
CA ASN A 368 5.49 -4.33 36.25
C ASN A 368 6.80 -4.20 35.48
N THR A 369 7.19 -5.30 34.85
CA THR A 369 8.27 -5.30 33.87
C THR A 369 7.77 -4.83 32.51
N PHE A 370 8.63 -4.19 31.72
CA PHE A 370 8.31 -3.78 30.35
C PHE A 370 7.71 -4.90 29.49
N GLU A 371 8.30 -6.10 29.56
CA GLU A 371 7.83 -7.28 28.83
C GLU A 371 6.40 -7.66 29.21
N LYS A 372 6.11 -7.76 30.51
CA LYS A 372 4.77 -8.04 31.02
C LYS A 372 3.76 -6.98 30.57
N THR A 373 4.10 -5.70 30.67
CA THR A 373 3.19 -4.62 30.22
C THR A 373 2.91 -4.69 28.73
N LEU A 374 3.91 -5.04 27.91
CA LEU A 374 3.72 -5.24 26.47
C LEU A 374 2.81 -6.45 26.18
N LEU A 375 2.99 -7.57 26.88
CA LEU A 375 2.14 -8.74 26.76
C LEU A 375 0.69 -8.45 27.19
N ASP A 376 0.51 -7.71 28.29
CA ASP A 376 -0.80 -7.28 28.76
C ASP A 376 -1.48 -6.31 27.78
N LEU A 377 -0.72 -5.42 27.15
CA LEU A 377 -1.24 -4.51 26.11
C LEU A 377 -1.68 -5.30 24.86
N ASN A 378 -0.89 -6.28 24.42
CA ASN A 378 -1.23 -7.15 23.30
C ASN A 378 -2.50 -7.96 23.59
N ARG A 379 -2.62 -8.52 24.80
CA ARG A 379 -3.83 -9.23 25.25
C ARG A 379 -5.05 -8.31 25.27
N GLN A 380 -4.93 -7.10 25.82
CA GLN A 380 -6.01 -6.12 25.83
C GLN A 380 -6.45 -5.71 24.42
N ALA A 381 -5.51 -5.58 23.48
CA ALA A 381 -5.81 -5.31 22.09
C ALA A 381 -6.60 -6.46 21.45
N GLU A 382 -6.18 -7.72 21.67
CA GLU A 382 -6.89 -8.90 21.19
C GLU A 382 -8.30 -8.99 21.78
N GLU A 383 -8.43 -8.91 23.11
CA GLU A 383 -9.72 -8.95 23.82
C GLU A 383 -10.66 -7.86 23.30
N SER A 384 -10.16 -6.64 23.10
CA SER A 384 -10.98 -5.52 22.58
C SER A 384 -11.49 -5.78 21.16
N VAL A 385 -10.66 -6.32 20.27
CA VAL A 385 -11.11 -6.66 18.91
C VAL A 385 -12.14 -7.79 18.95
N ARG A 386 -11.97 -8.79 19.83
CA ARG A 386 -12.95 -9.88 20.03
C ARG A 386 -14.27 -9.40 20.63
N GLU A 387 -14.25 -8.36 21.48
CA GLU A 387 -15.44 -7.69 22.01
C GLU A 387 -16.23 -6.90 20.95
N GLY A 388 -15.65 -6.70 19.76
CA GLY A 388 -16.29 -6.03 18.63
C GLY A 388 -15.85 -4.58 18.41
N TYR A 389 -14.81 -4.10 19.10
CA TYR A 389 -14.20 -2.81 18.78
C TYR A 389 -13.54 -2.87 17.40
N VAL A 390 -13.83 -1.89 16.55
CA VAL A 390 -13.34 -1.80 15.16
C VAL A 390 -12.00 -1.05 15.10
N HIS A 391 -11.76 -0.16 16.07
CA HIS A 391 -10.59 0.71 16.10
C HIS A 391 -9.90 0.66 17.46
N LEU A 392 -8.57 0.67 17.45
CA LEU A 392 -7.74 0.80 18.63
C LEU A 392 -6.97 2.12 18.54
N ILE A 393 -6.98 2.90 19.63
CA ILE A 393 -6.15 4.09 19.80
C ILE A 393 -5.11 3.77 20.86
N LEU A 394 -3.86 3.68 20.45
CA LEU A 394 -2.72 3.57 21.36
C LEU A 394 -2.33 4.97 21.81
N SER A 395 -2.26 5.22 23.12
CA SER A 395 -1.99 6.55 23.65
C SER A 395 -1.13 6.55 24.90
N ASP A 396 -0.11 7.41 24.89
CA ASP A 396 0.81 7.73 25.97
C ASP A 396 0.34 8.92 26.83
N LYS A 397 -0.91 9.38 26.65
CA LYS A 397 -1.45 10.60 27.27
C LYS A 397 -1.35 10.60 28.80
N ASN A 398 -1.37 9.42 29.41
CA ASN A 398 -1.30 9.22 30.87
C ASN A 398 0.13 9.28 31.44
N LEU A 399 1.13 9.68 30.63
CA LEU A 399 2.49 9.95 31.07
C LEU A 399 2.48 10.89 32.27
N SER A 400 3.13 10.46 33.35
CA SER A 400 3.20 11.17 34.62
C SER A 400 4.50 10.84 35.35
N LYS A 401 4.70 11.38 36.56
CA LYS A 401 5.85 11.02 37.41
C LYS A 401 5.88 9.54 37.81
N LYS A 402 4.72 8.88 37.77
CA LYS A 402 4.52 7.48 38.17
C LYS A 402 4.47 6.55 36.95
N ASN A 403 3.83 7.00 35.87
CA ASN A 403 3.64 6.21 34.66
C ASN A 403 4.58 6.70 33.56
N VAL A 404 5.46 5.82 33.08
CA VAL A 404 6.38 6.08 31.96
C VAL A 404 5.76 5.60 30.64
N ALA A 405 6.02 6.28 29.53
CA ALA A 405 5.52 5.88 28.22
C ALA A 405 6.28 4.66 27.68
N LEU A 406 5.55 3.75 27.04
CA LEU A 406 6.12 2.65 26.25
C LEU A 406 6.55 3.21 24.88
N PRO A 407 7.79 2.93 24.42
CA PRO A 407 8.31 3.41 23.13
C PRO A 407 7.60 2.82 21.90
#